data_AF-A0A2D5H4M7-F1
#
_entry.id   AF-A0A2D5H4M7-F1
#
_cell.length_a   1.000
_cell.length_b   1.000
_cell.length_c   1.000
_cell.angle_alpha   90.00
_cell.angle_beta   90.00
_cell.angle_gamma   90.00
#
_symmetry.space_group_name_H-M   'P 1'
#
loop_
_entity.id
_entity.type
_entity.pdbx_description
1 polymer ?
#
loop_
_entity_poly.entity_id
_entity_poly.type
_entity_poly.pdbx_seq_one_letter_code
_entity_poly.pdbx_strand_id
1 'polypeptide(L)'
;MKPDDCYKMNGPTVKFYTYLQCSLRLVITVLFCGISSTLVAEEIRFPEELTRFQPHASNPIFEAQGPGHWDVKIRERGWILKEGDFYHLWFTGYDGTREGIKKLGYAWSCDGIHWTRSPCNPIYQQHWVEDMMVIKHGETYHMFAEGKDDIAQHLTSTDAVNWTRVGALDVRMSDGKPIAAGPYGTPVVWYEKGTWYLFYERRDAGIWLATSPDMKVWTNINNDQPVMLPGPESYDQKMIAMNQLIKYQGTYYMIFHGTDAAQKPSLWTTNIAASKNMIDWVKYSGNPLTRPEVNQSSGLLIPDANRFRFYTMHNQVDLNLPVVP
;
A
#
# COMPACT_ATOMS: atom_id res chain seq x y z
N MET A 1 -15.78 75.57 -7.91
CA MET A 1 -17.19 75.35 -8.27
C MET A 1 -17.73 74.24 -7.38
N LYS A 2 -18.45 74.68 -6.36
CA LYS A 2 -19.49 73.97 -5.61
C LYS A 2 -20.76 73.90 -6.51
N PRO A 3 -21.95 73.40 -6.11
CA PRO A 3 -22.32 72.30 -5.19
C PRO A 3 -23.73 71.66 -5.48
N ASP A 4 -24.26 70.93 -4.47
CA ASP A 4 -25.68 70.86 -4.04
C ASP A 4 -26.68 69.95 -4.77
N ASP A 5 -27.79 69.52 -4.16
CA ASP A 5 -28.19 69.12 -2.80
C ASP A 5 -29.67 68.67 -2.92
N CYS A 6 -30.18 67.95 -1.92
CA CYS A 6 -31.56 67.88 -1.41
C CYS A 6 -32.78 68.30 -2.29
N TYR A 7 -33.89 67.55 -2.19
CA TYR A 7 -35.13 68.09 -1.57
C TYR A 7 -36.16 66.98 -1.26
N LYS A 8 -36.46 66.82 0.04
CA LYS A 8 -37.73 66.31 0.60
C LYS A 8 -38.79 67.40 0.48
N MET A 9 -40.09 67.06 0.36
CA MET A 9 -41.26 67.70 1.02
C MET A 9 -42.49 66.80 0.79
N ASN A 10 -43.07 66.17 1.82
CA ASN A 10 -44.08 66.66 2.79
C ASN A 10 -45.49 66.87 2.20
N GLY A 11 -46.50 66.16 2.73
CA GLY A 11 -47.91 66.46 2.50
C GLY A 11 -48.89 65.33 2.91
N PRO A 12 -49.74 65.50 3.94
CA PRO A 12 -50.47 64.42 4.60
C PRO A 12 -51.92 64.23 4.12
N THR A 13 -52.52 63.07 4.37
CA THR A 13 -53.97 63.01 4.67
C THR A 13 -54.33 61.77 5.47
N VAL A 14 -54.87 62.04 6.66
CA VAL A 14 -55.50 61.08 7.56
C VAL A 14 -56.92 60.80 7.06
N LYS A 15 -57.31 59.52 6.99
CA LYS A 15 -58.71 59.12 7.24
C LYS A 15 -58.76 57.80 8.01
N PHE A 16 -59.35 57.90 9.19
CA PHE A 16 -59.83 56.81 10.04
C PHE A 16 -60.87 55.96 9.31
N TYR A 17 -60.73 54.64 9.37
CA TYR A 17 -61.87 53.72 9.47
C TYR A 17 -61.47 52.51 10.34
N THR A 18 -62.16 52.41 11.46
CA THR A 18 -62.24 51.30 12.41
C THR A 18 -63.08 50.16 11.81
N TYR A 19 -62.63 48.90 11.84
CA TYR A 19 -63.42 47.66 12.02
C TYR A 19 -62.41 46.50 12.22
N LEU A 20 -62.26 46.01 13.45
CA LEU A 20 -62.88 44.78 14.00
C LEU A 20 -62.19 43.48 13.56
N GLN A 21 -61.44 42.93 14.53
CA GLN A 21 -61.04 41.54 14.78
C GLN A 21 -61.14 40.50 13.65
N CYS A 22 -60.00 39.88 13.33
CA CYS A 22 -59.87 38.42 13.42
C CYS A 22 -58.39 38.02 13.48
N SER A 23 -57.94 37.58 14.65
CA SER A 23 -56.61 37.02 14.88
C SER A 23 -56.52 35.63 14.25
N LEU A 24 -55.93 35.52 13.06
CA LEU A 24 -55.50 34.25 12.51
C LEU A 24 -54.05 34.01 12.94
N ARG A 25 -53.86 33.24 14.02
CA ARG A 25 -52.54 32.68 14.34
C ARG A 25 -52.23 31.60 13.31
N LEU A 26 -51.44 31.94 12.30
CA LEU A 26 -50.82 30.96 11.43
C LEU A 26 -49.75 30.23 12.24
N VAL A 27 -50.09 29.06 12.77
CA VAL A 27 -49.11 28.10 13.26
C VAL A 27 -48.45 27.51 12.02
N ILE A 28 -47.30 28.08 11.63
CA ILE A 28 -46.40 27.42 10.68
C ILE A 28 -45.77 26.26 11.45
N THR A 29 -46.36 25.07 11.32
CA THR A 29 -45.67 23.83 11.65
C THR A 29 -44.56 23.68 10.63
N VAL A 30 -43.37 24.18 10.94
CA VAL A 30 -42.16 23.79 10.23
C VAL A 30 -41.97 22.30 10.51
N LEU A 31 -42.45 21.46 9.59
CA LEU A 31 -41.96 20.10 9.47
C LEU A 31 -40.47 20.23 9.10
N PHE A 32 -39.63 20.31 10.13
CA PHE A 32 -38.26 19.87 10.03
C PHE A 32 -38.35 18.37 9.73
N CYS A 33 -38.49 18.03 8.45
CA CYS A 33 -38.00 16.76 7.95
C CYS A 33 -36.50 16.84 8.15
N GLY A 34 -36.07 16.44 9.35
CA GLY A 34 -34.67 16.17 9.63
C GLY A 34 -34.27 15.09 8.66
N ILE A 35 -33.69 15.48 7.52
CA ILE A 35 -32.75 14.65 6.82
C ILE A 35 -31.57 14.58 7.79
N SER A 36 -31.68 13.73 8.81
CA SER A 36 -30.53 13.18 9.48
C SER A 36 -29.81 12.40 8.40
N SER A 37 -28.92 13.07 7.68
CA SER A 37 -27.82 12.43 7.00
C SER A 37 -26.95 11.85 8.12
N THR A 38 -27.39 10.74 8.70
CA THR A 38 -26.49 9.81 9.37
C THR A 38 -25.52 9.40 8.28
N LEU A 39 -24.36 10.04 8.25
CA LEU A 39 -23.19 9.53 7.56
C LEU A 39 -22.93 8.17 8.20
N VAL A 40 -23.55 7.13 7.66
CA VAL A 40 -23.19 5.76 7.98
C VAL A 40 -21.77 5.66 7.45
N ALA A 41 -20.80 5.48 8.36
CA ALA A 41 -19.43 5.19 7.96
C ALA A 41 -19.49 4.05 6.96
N GLU A 42 -18.97 4.27 5.75
CA GLU A 42 -19.07 3.28 4.69
C GLU A 42 -18.45 1.97 5.18
N GLU A 43 -19.25 0.91 5.19
CA GLU A 43 -18.84 -0.40 5.67
C GLU A 43 -17.64 -0.90 4.86
N ILE A 44 -16.55 -1.29 5.54
CA ILE A 44 -15.40 -1.90 4.90
C ILE A 44 -15.81 -3.28 4.38
N ARG A 45 -15.64 -3.49 3.07
CA ARG A 45 -15.93 -4.76 2.40
C ARG A 45 -14.66 -5.42 1.88
N PHE A 46 -14.66 -6.74 1.89
CA PHE A 46 -13.61 -7.57 1.30
C PHE A 46 -14.20 -8.34 0.11
N PRO A 47 -14.08 -7.80 -1.11
CA PRO A 47 -14.65 -8.43 -2.31
C PRO A 47 -13.96 -9.77 -2.62
N GLU A 48 -14.69 -10.68 -3.24
CA GLU A 48 -14.17 -12.01 -3.60
C GLU A 48 -13.00 -11.93 -4.59
N GLU A 49 -12.98 -10.90 -5.43
CA GLU A 49 -11.92 -10.58 -6.39
C GLU A 49 -10.56 -10.31 -5.71
N LEU A 50 -10.55 -10.00 -4.42
CA LEU A 50 -9.34 -9.74 -3.62
C LEU A 50 -9.07 -10.84 -2.58
N THR A 51 -9.94 -11.83 -2.44
CA THR A 51 -9.91 -12.78 -1.31
C THR A 51 -10.08 -14.25 -1.67
N ARG A 52 -10.58 -14.57 -2.88
CA ARG A 52 -10.85 -15.95 -3.29
C ARG A 52 -10.02 -16.35 -4.49
N PHE A 53 -8.97 -17.10 -4.23
CA PHE A 53 -8.04 -17.60 -5.24
C PHE A 53 -7.86 -19.12 -5.17
N GLN A 54 -7.46 -19.71 -6.29
CA GLN A 54 -7.04 -21.10 -6.39
C GLN A 54 -5.64 -21.17 -7.02
N PRO A 55 -4.77 -22.10 -6.58
CA PRO A 55 -3.45 -22.28 -7.18
C PRO A 55 -3.53 -22.57 -8.67
N HIS A 56 -2.61 -21.96 -9.43
CA HIS A 56 -2.41 -22.29 -10.83
C HIS A 56 -1.80 -23.70 -10.95
N ALA A 57 -2.26 -24.47 -11.94
CA ALA A 57 -1.85 -25.87 -12.11
C ALA A 57 -0.35 -26.04 -12.42
N SER A 58 0.29 -25.01 -12.96
CA SER A 58 1.71 -25.00 -13.31
C SER A 58 2.60 -24.34 -12.26
N ASN A 59 2.14 -24.19 -11.02
CA ASN A 59 3.00 -23.68 -9.95
C ASN A 59 4.12 -24.66 -9.59
N PRO A 60 5.32 -24.17 -9.22
CA PRO A 60 5.75 -22.77 -9.32
C PRO A 60 5.94 -22.31 -10.76
N ILE A 61 5.69 -21.03 -11.01
CA ILE A 61 5.86 -20.41 -12.33
C ILE A 61 7.23 -19.73 -12.50
N PHE A 62 8.00 -19.58 -11.42
CA PHE A 62 9.39 -19.12 -11.45
C PHE A 62 10.15 -19.59 -10.20
N GLU A 63 11.39 -20.06 -10.37
CA GLU A 63 12.20 -20.63 -9.28
C GLU A 63 13.64 -20.10 -9.30
N ALA A 64 14.43 -20.41 -8.27
CA ALA A 64 15.87 -20.16 -8.27
C ALA A 64 16.58 -21.03 -9.34
N GLN A 65 17.74 -20.59 -9.86
CA GLN A 65 18.52 -21.44 -10.77
C GLN A 65 19.30 -22.54 -10.05
N GLY A 66 19.52 -22.41 -8.74
CA GLY A 66 20.15 -23.44 -7.93
C GLY A 66 21.68 -23.43 -7.97
N PRO A 67 22.34 -24.52 -7.52
CA PRO A 67 23.80 -24.58 -7.37
C PRO A 67 24.55 -24.23 -8.65
N GLY A 68 25.60 -23.41 -8.52
CA GLY A 68 26.41 -22.93 -9.66
C GLY A 68 25.96 -21.59 -10.24
N HIS A 69 24.82 -21.06 -9.79
CA HIS A 69 24.30 -19.74 -10.17
C HIS A 69 24.44 -18.72 -9.03
N TRP A 70 24.26 -17.44 -9.33
CA TRP A 70 24.29 -16.38 -8.32
C TRP A 70 23.02 -16.36 -7.46
N ASP A 71 21.91 -16.80 -8.04
CA ASP A 71 20.59 -17.02 -7.44
C ASP A 71 20.39 -18.50 -7.13
N VAL A 72 21.27 -19.05 -6.28
CA VAL A 72 21.12 -20.42 -5.74
C VAL A 72 19.78 -20.57 -5.03
N LYS A 73 19.35 -19.51 -4.34
CA LYS A 73 18.02 -19.36 -3.75
C LYS A 73 17.45 -18.00 -4.14
N ILE A 74 16.12 -17.93 -4.18
CA ILE A 74 15.38 -16.67 -4.18
C ILE A 74 14.99 -16.34 -2.76
N ARG A 75 15.04 -15.05 -2.43
CA ARG A 75 14.74 -14.50 -1.12
C ARG A 75 13.42 -13.72 -1.20
N GLU A 76 12.51 -14.07 -0.30
CA GLU A 76 11.32 -13.34 0.14
C GLU A 76 10.66 -12.41 -0.91
N ARG A 77 10.24 -11.19 -0.53
CA ARG A 77 9.35 -10.38 -1.35
C ARG A 77 10.08 -9.83 -2.56
N GLY A 78 9.73 -10.33 -3.75
CA GLY A 78 9.99 -9.68 -5.05
C GLY A 78 8.89 -8.70 -5.44
N TRP A 79 9.01 -8.11 -6.64
CA TRP A 79 8.00 -7.20 -7.16
C TRP A 79 7.60 -7.54 -8.59
N ILE A 80 6.28 -7.59 -8.83
CA ILE A 80 5.70 -7.71 -10.17
C ILE A 80 4.99 -6.42 -10.53
N LEU A 81 5.29 -5.87 -11.71
CA LEU A 81 4.61 -4.73 -12.29
C LEU A 81 4.11 -5.10 -13.68
N LYS A 82 2.81 -4.90 -13.93
CA LYS A 82 2.26 -4.97 -15.29
C LYS A 82 2.33 -3.58 -15.93
N GLU A 83 2.98 -3.47 -17.09
CA GLU A 83 3.10 -2.24 -17.85
C GLU A 83 2.93 -2.54 -19.35
N GLY A 84 1.89 -1.95 -19.96
CA GLY A 84 1.51 -2.28 -21.34
C GLY A 84 1.23 -3.78 -21.49
N ASP A 85 1.88 -4.39 -22.49
CA ASP A 85 1.74 -5.82 -22.81
C ASP A 85 2.67 -6.72 -22.00
N PHE A 86 3.48 -6.16 -21.10
CA PHE A 86 4.51 -6.90 -20.36
C PHE A 86 4.27 -6.92 -18.86
N TYR A 87 4.68 -8.01 -18.25
CA TYR A 87 4.91 -8.15 -16.83
C TYR A 87 6.42 -8.07 -16.57
N HIS A 88 6.80 -7.24 -15.63
CA HIS A 88 8.14 -7.11 -15.09
C HIS A 88 8.21 -7.86 -13.76
N LEU A 89 9.26 -8.65 -13.55
CA LEU A 89 9.57 -9.29 -12.28
C LEU A 89 10.97 -8.86 -11.83
N TRP A 90 11.03 -8.21 -10.68
CA TRP A 90 12.27 -8.03 -9.93
C TRP A 90 12.28 -9.02 -8.77
N PHE A 91 13.37 -9.77 -8.63
CA PHE A 91 13.50 -10.80 -7.62
C PHE A 91 14.86 -10.71 -6.94
N THR A 92 14.91 -11.14 -5.68
CA THR A 92 16.15 -11.15 -4.92
C THR A 92 16.77 -12.54 -4.99
N GLY A 93 17.95 -12.66 -5.57
CA GLY A 93 18.71 -13.91 -5.63
C GLY A 93 19.96 -13.87 -4.74
N TYR A 94 20.35 -15.03 -4.22
CA TYR A 94 21.53 -15.15 -3.35
C TYR A 94 22.13 -16.55 -3.35
N ASP A 95 23.33 -16.66 -2.77
CA ASP A 95 24.16 -17.88 -2.73
C ASP A 95 23.66 -18.96 -1.76
N GLY A 96 22.52 -18.74 -1.11
CA GLY A 96 21.94 -19.65 -0.13
C GLY A 96 22.45 -19.48 1.31
N THR A 97 23.40 -18.58 1.54
CA THR A 97 23.95 -18.26 2.87
C THR A 97 23.28 -17.02 3.49
N ARG A 98 23.44 -16.86 4.82
CA ARG A 98 22.87 -15.71 5.52
C ARG A 98 23.67 -14.44 5.21
N GLU A 99 24.98 -14.55 5.20
CA GLU A 99 25.95 -13.46 5.02
C GLU A 99 26.08 -13.02 3.56
N GLY A 100 25.76 -13.90 2.61
CA GLY A 100 25.81 -13.63 1.18
C GLY A 100 24.92 -12.46 0.78
N ILE A 101 25.48 -11.54 0.00
CA ILE A 101 24.77 -10.36 -0.49
C ILE A 101 23.51 -10.77 -1.27
N LYS A 102 22.40 -10.12 -0.94
CA LYS A 102 21.14 -10.23 -1.65
C LYS A 102 21.19 -9.33 -2.88
N LYS A 103 21.17 -9.94 -4.06
CA LYS A 103 21.35 -9.26 -5.36
C LYS A 103 20.01 -9.19 -6.09
N LEU A 104 19.87 -8.18 -6.95
CA LEU A 104 18.67 -7.97 -7.74
C LEU A 104 18.78 -8.70 -9.09
N GLY A 105 17.81 -9.56 -9.36
CA GLY A 105 17.55 -10.15 -10.67
C GLY A 105 16.32 -9.52 -11.32
N TYR A 106 16.22 -9.72 -12.64
CA TYR A 106 15.10 -9.29 -13.45
C TYR A 106 14.67 -10.36 -14.44
N ALA A 107 13.36 -10.48 -14.62
CA ALA A 107 12.72 -11.29 -15.64
C ALA A 107 11.51 -10.53 -16.21
N TRP A 108 11.09 -10.92 -17.41
CA TRP A 108 9.89 -10.36 -18.04
C TRP A 108 9.00 -11.47 -18.59
N SER A 109 7.73 -11.17 -18.78
CA SER A 109 6.74 -12.09 -19.33
C SER A 109 5.69 -11.34 -20.13
N CYS A 110 5.20 -11.92 -21.24
CA CYS A 110 4.04 -11.36 -21.97
C CYS A 110 2.70 -11.78 -21.36
N ASP A 111 2.67 -12.89 -20.63
CA ASP A 111 1.45 -13.50 -20.12
C ASP A 111 1.39 -13.58 -18.61
N GLY A 112 2.46 -13.16 -17.90
CA GLY A 112 2.57 -13.23 -16.44
C GLY A 112 2.66 -14.64 -15.88
N ILE A 113 2.93 -15.65 -16.71
CA ILE A 113 3.03 -17.07 -16.35
C ILE A 113 4.39 -17.62 -16.80
N HIS A 114 4.77 -17.39 -18.05
CA HIS A 114 6.04 -17.83 -18.61
C HIS A 114 7.06 -16.69 -18.56
N TRP A 115 8.09 -16.85 -17.74
CA TRP A 115 9.07 -15.81 -17.46
C TRP A 115 10.40 -16.05 -18.17
N THR A 116 10.90 -15.00 -18.83
CA THR A 116 12.23 -14.96 -19.44
C THR A 116 13.17 -14.16 -18.55
N ARG A 117 14.22 -14.79 -18.01
CA ARG A 117 15.26 -14.10 -17.24
C ARG A 117 16.07 -13.18 -18.15
N SER A 118 16.48 -12.04 -17.61
CA SER A 118 17.44 -11.17 -18.28
C SER A 118 18.80 -11.89 -18.44
N PRO A 119 19.45 -11.79 -19.62
CA PRO A 119 20.81 -12.28 -19.79
C PRO A 119 21.83 -11.45 -18.99
N CYS A 120 21.45 -10.26 -18.51
CA CYS A 120 22.28 -9.38 -17.70
C CYS A 120 22.17 -9.67 -16.19
N ASN A 121 21.48 -10.73 -15.78
CA ASN A 121 21.34 -11.06 -14.37
C ASN A 121 22.69 -11.46 -13.73
N PRO A 122 22.96 -11.05 -12.48
CA PRO A 122 22.17 -10.10 -11.68
C PRO A 122 22.30 -8.68 -12.23
N ILE A 123 21.17 -7.97 -12.34
CA ILE A 123 21.14 -6.61 -12.90
C ILE A 123 21.62 -5.53 -11.91
N TYR A 124 21.68 -5.86 -10.62
CA TYR A 124 22.29 -5.01 -9.61
C TYR A 124 22.87 -5.85 -8.47
N GLN A 125 24.12 -5.58 -8.10
CA GLN A 125 24.87 -6.39 -7.12
C GLN A 125 25.87 -5.58 -6.27
N GLN A 126 25.81 -4.25 -6.33
CA GLN A 126 26.74 -3.35 -5.65
C GLN A 126 26.39 -3.19 -4.17
N HIS A 127 25.11 -3.38 -3.81
CA HIS A 127 24.59 -3.27 -2.45
C HIS A 127 23.53 -4.36 -2.22
N TRP A 128 23.27 -4.66 -0.94
CA TRP A 128 22.16 -5.53 -0.53
C TRP A 128 20.84 -4.96 -1.05
N VAL A 129 20.01 -5.79 -1.68
CA VAL A 129 18.64 -5.47 -2.10
C VAL A 129 17.76 -6.66 -1.76
N GLU A 130 16.78 -6.43 -0.91
CA GLU A 130 15.78 -7.42 -0.46
C GLU A 130 14.43 -6.71 -0.29
N ASP A 131 13.34 -7.47 -0.20
CA ASP A 131 11.99 -6.97 0.11
C ASP A 131 11.65 -5.65 -0.57
N MET A 132 11.68 -5.68 -1.89
CA MET A 132 11.58 -4.49 -2.71
C MET A 132 10.18 -4.26 -3.26
N MET A 133 9.90 -3.01 -3.59
CA MET A 133 8.79 -2.60 -4.42
C MET A 133 9.28 -1.65 -5.52
N VAL A 134 8.59 -1.65 -6.68
CA VAL A 134 8.87 -0.73 -7.78
C VAL A 134 7.61 0.05 -8.17
N ILE A 135 7.72 1.38 -8.24
CA ILE A 135 6.69 2.28 -8.76
C ILE A 135 7.27 3.15 -9.86
N LYS A 136 6.52 3.31 -10.96
CA LYS A 136 6.86 4.26 -12.02
C LYS A 136 6.17 5.60 -11.77
N HIS A 137 6.93 6.69 -11.84
CA HIS A 137 6.41 8.05 -11.75
C HIS A 137 7.07 8.93 -12.80
N GLY A 138 6.28 9.40 -13.77
CA GLY A 138 6.81 10.01 -14.99
C GLY A 138 7.63 8.98 -15.80
N GLU A 139 8.85 9.36 -16.18
CA GLU A 139 9.78 8.51 -16.93
C GLU A 139 10.71 7.68 -16.03
N THR A 140 10.56 7.79 -14.71
CA THR A 140 11.47 7.17 -13.74
C THR A 140 10.78 6.03 -12.99
N TYR A 141 11.45 4.90 -12.90
CA TYR A 141 11.18 3.83 -11.95
C TYR A 141 11.87 4.14 -10.62
N HIS A 142 11.12 4.04 -9.54
CA HIS A 142 11.60 4.17 -8.17
C HIS A 142 11.49 2.81 -7.50
N MET A 143 12.62 2.29 -7.02
CA MET A 143 12.67 1.10 -6.19
C MET A 143 12.90 1.51 -4.75
N PHE A 144 12.02 1.03 -3.87
CA PHE A 144 12.23 1.09 -2.44
C PHE A 144 12.48 -0.34 -1.96
N ALA A 145 13.58 -0.55 -1.26
CA ALA A 145 14.03 -1.88 -0.89
C ALA A 145 14.62 -1.87 0.51
N GLU A 146 14.70 -3.05 1.12
CA GLU A 146 15.59 -3.27 2.24
C GLU A 146 17.04 -3.28 1.75
N GLY A 147 17.89 -2.60 2.52
CA GLY A 147 19.33 -2.62 2.36
C GLY A 147 19.99 -3.44 3.45
N LYS A 148 21.31 -3.23 3.59
CA LYS A 148 22.08 -3.87 4.65
C LYS A 148 21.53 -3.46 6.03
N ASP A 149 21.48 -4.41 6.95
CA ASP A 149 20.99 -4.23 8.33
C ASP A 149 19.52 -3.78 8.41
N ASP A 150 18.70 -4.21 7.44
CA ASP A 150 17.26 -3.93 7.31
C ASP A 150 16.95 -2.42 7.25
N ILE A 151 17.86 -1.67 6.64
CA ILE A 151 17.73 -0.23 6.44
C ILE A 151 17.09 0.05 5.09
N ALA A 152 15.88 0.62 5.08
CA ALA A 152 15.20 0.97 3.85
C ALA A 152 16.01 1.98 3.00
N GLN A 153 15.99 1.78 1.69
CA GLN A 153 16.76 2.56 0.72
C GLN A 153 15.96 2.84 -0.56
N HIS A 154 16.44 3.81 -1.34
CA HIS A 154 15.88 4.23 -2.62
C HIS A 154 16.87 4.03 -3.76
N LEU A 155 16.40 3.47 -4.87
CA LEU A 155 17.10 3.39 -6.15
C LEU A 155 16.21 3.93 -7.27
N THR A 156 16.83 4.41 -8.35
CA THR A 156 16.15 4.93 -9.53
C THR A 156 16.65 4.28 -10.81
N SER A 157 15.77 4.18 -11.80
CA SER A 157 16.09 3.69 -13.14
C SER A 157 15.16 4.36 -14.17
N THR A 158 15.62 4.57 -15.40
CA THR A 158 14.78 5.04 -16.51
C THR A 158 14.38 3.91 -17.47
N ASP A 159 14.91 2.70 -17.27
CA ASP A 159 14.73 1.56 -18.18
C ASP A 159 14.40 0.24 -17.45
N ALA A 160 14.06 0.33 -16.16
CA ALA A 160 13.72 -0.80 -15.28
C ALA A 160 14.86 -1.80 -14.99
N VAL A 161 16.03 -1.65 -15.62
CA VAL A 161 17.14 -2.63 -15.57
C VAL A 161 18.41 -2.01 -14.97
N ASN A 162 18.78 -0.81 -15.39
CA ASN A 162 19.96 -0.11 -14.92
C ASN A 162 19.59 0.78 -13.72
N TRP A 163 20.00 0.35 -12.52
CA TRP A 163 19.64 1.00 -11.26
C TRP A 163 20.78 1.84 -10.68
N THR A 164 20.45 3.07 -10.28
CA THR A 164 21.33 3.97 -9.53
C THR A 164 20.81 4.12 -8.11
N ARG A 165 21.65 3.81 -7.12
CA ARG A 165 21.31 4.00 -5.71
C ARG A 165 21.30 5.47 -5.34
N VAL A 166 20.21 5.92 -4.73
CA VAL A 166 20.07 7.27 -4.18
C VAL A 166 20.63 7.30 -2.76
N GLY A 167 20.19 6.38 -1.88
CA GLY A 167 20.61 6.38 -0.49
C GLY A 167 19.68 5.60 0.43
N ALA A 168 19.99 5.59 1.73
CA ALA A 168 19.03 5.19 2.76
C ALA A 168 17.92 6.25 2.87
N LEU A 169 16.72 5.84 3.28
CA LEU A 169 15.61 6.78 3.46
C LEU A 169 15.82 7.62 4.73
N ASP A 170 15.65 8.94 4.65
CA ASP A 170 15.59 9.81 5.85
C ASP A 170 14.16 9.76 6.41
N VAL A 171 13.94 8.85 7.36
CA VAL A 171 12.66 8.70 8.07
C VAL A 171 12.74 9.38 9.44
N ARG A 172 11.71 10.19 9.73
CA ARG A 172 11.65 11.07 10.90
C ARG A 172 10.37 10.82 11.69
N MET A 173 10.49 11.03 13.00
CA MET A 173 9.37 11.08 13.92
C MET A 173 8.45 12.26 13.60
N SER A 174 7.27 12.28 14.21
CA SER A 174 6.27 13.34 14.04
C SER A 174 6.81 14.73 14.45
N ASP A 175 7.80 14.79 15.34
CA ASP A 175 8.49 16.02 15.75
C ASP A 175 9.63 16.46 14.81
N GLY A 176 9.87 15.70 13.73
CA GLY A 176 10.89 15.97 12.72
C GLY A 176 12.31 15.54 13.09
N LYS A 177 12.52 14.85 14.22
CA LYS A 177 13.83 14.22 14.52
C LYS A 177 13.98 12.87 13.81
N PRO A 178 15.21 12.42 13.52
CA PRO A 178 15.43 11.07 13.00
C PRO A 178 14.83 10.00 13.92
N ILE A 179 14.27 8.94 13.33
CA ILE A 179 13.85 7.76 14.09
C ILE A 179 15.05 7.12 14.81
N ALA A 180 14.80 6.40 15.90
CA ALA A 180 15.85 5.69 16.63
C ALA A 180 16.55 4.67 15.73
N ALA A 181 17.88 4.55 15.85
CA ALA A 181 18.69 3.64 15.05
C ALA A 181 18.23 2.18 15.11
N GLY A 182 18.50 1.44 14.03
CA GLY A 182 18.13 0.04 13.83
C GLY A 182 17.23 -0.17 12.61
N PRO A 183 16.71 -1.40 12.42
CA PRO A 183 15.85 -1.78 11.31
C PRO A 183 14.62 -0.88 11.13
N TYR A 184 14.32 -0.57 9.88
CA TYR A 184 13.05 0.03 9.45
C TYR A 184 12.71 -0.40 8.01
N GLY A 185 12.68 -1.72 7.80
CA GLY A 185 12.66 -2.34 6.49
C GLY A 185 11.28 -2.34 5.82
N THR A 186 11.18 -3.27 4.88
CA THR A 186 10.02 -3.63 4.07
C THR A 186 9.23 -2.43 3.55
N PRO A 187 9.89 -1.45 2.89
CA PRO A 187 9.22 -0.22 2.50
C PRO A 187 8.13 -0.50 1.46
N VAL A 188 6.99 0.17 1.60
CA VAL A 188 5.94 0.25 0.56
C VAL A 188 5.56 1.70 0.37
N VAL A 189 5.71 2.18 -0.86
CA VAL A 189 5.46 3.57 -1.23
C VAL A 189 4.23 3.70 -2.10
N TRP A 190 3.44 4.73 -1.80
CA TRP A 190 2.24 5.11 -2.55
C TRP A 190 2.28 6.60 -2.89
N TYR A 191 1.78 6.98 -4.06
CA TYR A 191 1.66 8.38 -4.45
C TYR A 191 0.21 8.73 -4.74
N GLU A 192 -0.29 9.78 -4.09
CA GLU A 192 -1.64 10.27 -4.32
C GLU A 192 -1.75 11.76 -4.04
N LYS A 193 -2.41 12.49 -4.95
CA LYS A 193 -2.75 13.92 -4.79
C LYS A 193 -1.55 14.81 -4.42
N GLY A 194 -0.37 14.53 -4.97
CA GLY A 194 0.83 15.34 -4.71
C GLY A 194 1.66 14.88 -3.50
N THR A 195 1.21 13.85 -2.79
CA THR A 195 1.88 13.36 -1.57
C THR A 195 2.39 11.95 -1.78
N TRP A 196 3.63 11.71 -1.37
CA TRP A 196 4.19 10.37 -1.22
C TRP A 196 3.91 9.86 0.19
N TYR A 197 3.51 8.60 0.29
CA TYR A 197 3.29 7.86 1.51
C TYR A 197 4.30 6.73 1.57
N LEU A 198 4.90 6.51 2.74
CA LEU A 198 5.78 5.39 3.02
C LEU A 198 5.21 4.61 4.19
N PHE A 199 4.89 3.35 3.93
CA PHE A 199 4.74 2.35 4.96
C PHE A 199 6.09 1.69 5.21
N TYR A 200 6.45 1.55 6.47
CA TYR A 200 7.71 0.92 6.89
C TYR A 200 7.47 0.14 8.17
N GLU A 201 8.24 -0.91 8.39
CA GLU A 201 8.15 -1.72 9.61
C GLU A 201 9.26 -1.34 10.62
N ARG A 202 9.22 -1.94 11.82
CA ARG A 202 10.29 -1.84 12.82
C ARG A 202 10.46 -3.20 13.50
N ARG A 203 11.37 -4.05 13.01
CA ARG A 203 11.63 -5.41 13.54
C ARG A 203 10.36 -6.29 13.59
N ASP A 204 9.57 -6.20 12.55
CA ASP A 204 8.26 -6.81 12.29
C ASP A 204 7.22 -6.55 13.39
N ALA A 205 7.47 -5.58 14.28
CA ALA A 205 6.63 -5.33 15.45
C ALA A 205 5.37 -4.51 15.13
N GLY A 206 5.22 -4.06 13.88
CA GLY A 206 4.12 -3.22 13.43
C GLY A 206 4.46 -2.55 12.10
N ILE A 207 3.48 -1.81 11.59
CA ILE A 207 3.62 -1.03 10.36
C ILE A 207 3.34 0.43 10.69
N TRP A 208 4.26 1.32 10.36
CA TRP A 208 4.15 2.77 10.54
C TRP A 208 3.89 3.46 9.21
N LEU A 209 3.40 4.70 9.26
CA LEU A 209 3.09 5.51 8.10
C LEU A 209 3.77 6.89 8.19
N ALA A 210 4.51 7.24 7.15
CA ALA A 210 5.13 8.54 6.96
C ALA A 210 4.73 9.15 5.61
N THR A 211 4.93 10.46 5.47
CA THR A 211 4.70 11.17 4.20
C THR A 211 5.91 11.99 3.77
N SER A 212 6.01 12.23 2.47
CA SER A 212 7.03 13.08 1.88
C SER A 212 6.47 13.87 0.68
N PRO A 213 6.85 15.14 0.49
CA PRO A 213 6.50 15.86 -0.73
C PRO A 213 7.39 15.48 -1.93
N ASP A 214 8.61 14.96 -1.69
CA ASP A 214 9.63 14.79 -2.74
C ASP A 214 10.50 13.53 -2.60
N MET A 215 10.10 12.60 -1.73
CA MET A 215 10.79 11.34 -1.38
C MET A 215 12.14 11.51 -0.66
N LYS A 216 12.57 12.74 -0.31
CA LYS A 216 13.86 12.95 0.36
C LYS A 216 13.77 12.78 1.87
N VAL A 217 12.75 13.37 2.47
CA VAL A 217 12.48 13.31 3.92
C VAL A 217 11.08 12.77 4.13
N TRP A 218 10.96 11.72 4.94
CA TRP A 218 9.71 11.05 5.28
C TRP A 218 9.36 11.32 6.74
N THR A 219 8.25 11.99 7.01
CA THR A 219 7.83 12.34 8.38
C THR A 219 6.62 11.52 8.80
N ASN A 220 6.70 10.86 9.96
CA ASN A 220 5.61 10.08 10.53
C ASN A 220 4.34 10.93 10.71
N ILE A 221 3.17 10.37 10.38
CA ILE A 221 1.88 11.09 10.42
C ILE A 221 0.87 10.53 11.42
N ASN A 222 1.30 9.62 12.31
CA ASN A 222 0.42 8.96 13.27
C ASN A 222 0.96 9.03 14.71
N ASN A 223 1.51 10.19 15.11
CA ASN A 223 2.07 10.41 16.45
C ASN A 223 3.09 9.32 16.86
N ASP A 224 3.89 8.86 15.89
CA ASP A 224 4.89 7.80 16.05
C ASP A 224 4.32 6.43 16.47
N GLN A 225 2.98 6.28 16.42
CA GLN A 225 2.29 5.02 16.62
C GLN A 225 2.19 4.24 15.31
N PRO A 226 2.29 2.90 15.35
CA PRO A 226 2.02 2.08 14.19
C PRO A 226 0.55 2.22 13.77
N VAL A 227 0.29 2.16 12.46
CA VAL A 227 -1.06 2.04 11.88
C VAL A 227 -1.57 0.61 11.91
N MET A 228 -0.69 -0.37 12.10
CA MET A 228 -1.06 -1.78 12.24
C MET A 228 -0.13 -2.50 13.23
N LEU A 229 -0.71 -3.36 14.06
CA LEU A 229 -0.01 -4.21 15.02
C LEU A 229 -0.24 -5.71 14.70
N PRO A 230 0.68 -6.60 15.11
CA PRO A 230 0.46 -8.04 15.15
C PRO A 230 -0.82 -8.43 15.91
N GLY A 231 -1.46 -9.53 15.51
CA GLY A 231 -2.65 -10.08 16.16
C GLY A 231 -3.95 -9.31 15.90
N PRO A 232 -5.06 -9.67 16.57
CA PRO A 232 -5.12 -10.62 17.69
C PRO A 232 -5.09 -12.10 17.27
N GLU A 233 -5.33 -12.38 16.00
CA GLU A 233 -5.42 -13.75 15.48
C GLU A 233 -4.05 -14.44 15.44
N SER A 234 -4.06 -15.77 15.40
CA SER A 234 -2.82 -16.56 15.49
C SER A 234 -1.88 -16.30 14.30
N TYR A 235 -2.41 -16.23 13.08
CA TYR A 235 -1.63 -16.18 11.83
C TYR A 235 -0.60 -15.03 11.76
N ASP A 236 -0.80 -13.97 12.54
CA ASP A 236 0.07 -12.80 12.60
C ASP A 236 0.33 -12.33 14.04
N GLN A 237 0.23 -13.22 15.03
CA GLN A 237 0.29 -12.84 16.44
C GLN A 237 1.65 -12.28 16.88
N LYS A 238 2.73 -12.51 16.10
CA LYS A 238 4.10 -12.16 16.51
C LYS A 238 4.73 -11.09 15.64
N MET A 239 4.63 -11.23 14.33
CA MET A 239 5.40 -10.41 13.39
C MET A 239 4.54 -10.13 12.16
N ILE A 240 4.63 -8.90 11.66
CA ILE A 240 4.00 -8.46 10.40
C ILE A 240 4.93 -7.56 9.61
N ALA A 241 4.86 -7.66 8.27
CA ALA A 241 5.38 -6.64 7.38
C ALA A 241 4.51 -6.49 6.13
N MET A 242 4.51 -5.29 5.55
CA MET A 242 3.61 -4.95 4.47
C MET A 242 4.16 -5.40 3.12
N ASN A 243 3.38 -6.12 2.32
CA ASN A 243 3.77 -6.55 0.98
C ASN A 243 3.43 -5.48 -0.08
N GLN A 244 2.19 -4.99 -0.11
CA GLN A 244 1.67 -4.13 -1.18
C GLN A 244 0.52 -3.26 -0.68
N LEU A 245 0.38 -2.06 -1.26
CA LEU A 245 -0.85 -1.28 -1.18
C LEU A 245 -1.54 -1.26 -2.55
N ILE A 246 -2.84 -1.52 -2.58
CA ILE A 246 -3.69 -1.24 -3.74
C ILE A 246 -4.87 -0.38 -3.33
N LYS A 247 -5.47 0.33 -4.29
CA LYS A 247 -6.74 1.04 -4.11
C LYS A 247 -7.77 0.45 -5.07
N TYR A 248 -8.86 -0.08 -4.52
CA TYR A 248 -9.93 -0.72 -5.29
C TYR A 248 -11.28 -0.24 -4.79
N GLN A 249 -12.13 0.23 -5.72
CA GLN A 249 -13.47 0.75 -5.43
C GLN A 249 -13.51 1.76 -4.26
N GLY A 250 -12.53 2.68 -4.23
CA GLY A 250 -12.45 3.73 -3.20
C GLY A 250 -11.90 3.28 -1.84
N THR A 251 -11.53 2.01 -1.67
CA THR A 251 -10.95 1.46 -0.44
C THR A 251 -9.48 1.10 -0.67
N TYR A 252 -8.63 1.37 0.33
CA TYR A 252 -7.25 0.90 0.33
C TYR A 252 -7.19 -0.52 0.86
N TYR A 253 -6.45 -1.39 0.20
CA TYR A 253 -6.18 -2.75 0.66
C TYR A 253 -4.66 -2.91 0.84
N MET A 254 -4.29 -3.28 2.06
CA MET A 254 -2.94 -3.67 2.42
C MET A 254 -2.85 -5.18 2.30
N ILE A 255 -1.94 -5.63 1.44
CA ILE A 255 -1.46 -7.01 1.46
C ILE A 255 -0.25 -7.03 2.38
N PHE A 256 -0.24 -7.93 3.35
CA PHE A 256 0.83 -8.04 4.34
C PHE A 256 1.11 -9.51 4.62
N HIS A 257 2.28 -9.78 5.17
CA HIS A 257 2.61 -11.10 5.65
C HIS A 257 2.70 -11.13 7.16
N GLY A 258 2.37 -12.28 7.74
CA GLY A 258 2.38 -12.46 9.18
C GLY A 258 2.77 -13.88 9.59
N THR A 259 3.25 -14.00 10.81
CA THR A 259 3.55 -15.30 11.45
C THR A 259 3.15 -15.32 12.92
N ASP A 260 2.83 -16.51 13.40
CA ASP A 260 2.58 -16.83 14.81
C ASP A 260 3.87 -17.10 15.61
N ALA A 261 5.01 -17.14 14.91
CA ALA A 261 6.34 -17.56 15.36
C ALA A 261 6.35 -18.54 16.55
N ALA A 262 5.61 -19.65 16.43
CA ALA A 262 5.64 -20.72 17.42
C ALA A 262 6.87 -21.66 17.26
N GLN A 263 7.47 -21.74 16.05
CA GLN A 263 8.58 -22.65 15.72
C GLN A 263 9.57 -22.02 14.71
N LYS A 264 10.80 -22.57 14.65
CA LYS A 264 11.83 -22.20 13.66
C LYS A 264 12.08 -23.39 12.70
N PRO A 265 12.11 -23.17 11.36
CA PRO A 265 11.86 -21.91 10.67
C PRO A 265 10.41 -21.44 10.85
N SER A 266 10.20 -20.13 10.94
CA SER A 266 8.85 -19.56 11.05
C SER A 266 8.12 -19.71 9.72
N LEU A 267 6.87 -20.14 9.79
CA LEU A 267 5.99 -20.21 8.62
C LEU A 267 5.20 -18.91 8.53
N TRP A 268 5.12 -18.39 7.32
CA TRP A 268 4.53 -17.08 7.04
C TRP A 268 3.36 -17.23 6.07
N THR A 269 2.34 -16.40 6.32
CA THR A 269 1.13 -16.34 5.51
C THR A 269 1.00 -14.99 4.83
N THR A 270 0.29 -14.96 3.70
CA THR A 270 -0.19 -13.70 3.11
C THR A 270 -1.58 -13.39 3.64
N ASN A 271 -1.82 -12.12 3.96
CA ASN A 271 -3.03 -11.61 4.57
C ASN A 271 -3.48 -10.31 3.88
N ILE A 272 -4.73 -9.93 4.09
CA ILE A 272 -5.29 -8.66 3.60
C ILE A 272 -6.00 -7.88 4.72
N ALA A 273 -5.80 -6.57 4.69
CA ALA A 273 -6.51 -5.61 5.52
C ALA A 273 -7.01 -4.44 4.66
N ALA A 274 -8.02 -3.73 5.13
CA ALA A 274 -8.63 -2.64 4.39
C ALA A 274 -8.76 -1.37 5.25
N SER A 275 -8.67 -0.21 4.59
CA SER A 275 -8.77 1.10 5.21
C SER A 275 -9.41 2.11 4.27
N LYS A 276 -10.08 3.13 4.84
CA LYS A 276 -10.58 4.29 4.09
C LYS A 276 -9.61 5.48 4.12
N ASN A 277 -8.64 5.48 5.02
CA ASN A 277 -7.77 6.63 5.29
C ASN A 277 -6.28 6.29 5.48
N MET A 278 -5.90 5.01 5.28
CA MET A 278 -4.55 4.48 5.48
C MET A 278 -4.04 4.47 6.93
N ILE A 279 -4.85 4.91 7.89
CA ILE A 279 -4.52 4.94 9.33
C ILE A 279 -5.30 3.86 10.07
N ASP A 280 -6.61 3.81 9.86
CA ASP A 280 -7.50 2.86 10.52
C ASP A 280 -7.67 1.63 9.64
N TRP A 281 -7.14 0.49 10.11
CA TRP A 281 -7.14 -0.76 9.36
C TRP A 281 -8.06 -1.81 9.98
N VAL A 282 -8.83 -2.48 9.15
CA VAL A 282 -9.61 -3.67 9.50
C VAL A 282 -8.98 -4.86 8.80
N LYS A 283 -8.65 -5.92 9.55
CA LYS A 283 -8.15 -7.19 8.97
C LYS A 283 -9.32 -8.02 8.44
N TYR A 284 -9.13 -8.71 7.32
CA TYR A 284 -10.14 -9.61 6.79
C TYR A 284 -10.36 -10.79 7.74
N SER A 285 -11.60 -11.06 8.11
CA SER A 285 -11.96 -12.19 9.00
C SER A 285 -11.69 -13.56 8.38
N GLY A 286 -11.54 -13.63 7.05
CA GLY A 286 -11.15 -14.84 6.34
C GLY A 286 -9.64 -14.97 6.10
N ASN A 287 -8.80 -14.13 6.72
CA ASN A 287 -7.36 -14.35 6.72
C ASN A 287 -6.99 -15.68 7.43
N PRO A 288 -5.90 -16.33 7.03
CA PRO A 288 -4.97 -15.91 5.97
C PRO A 288 -5.43 -16.28 4.54
N LEU A 289 -4.94 -15.55 3.54
CA LEU A 289 -5.16 -15.84 2.11
C LEU A 289 -4.36 -17.05 1.63
N THR A 290 -3.23 -17.33 2.26
CA THR A 290 -2.42 -18.53 2.02
C THR A 290 -2.33 -19.38 3.29
N ARG A 291 -2.23 -20.70 3.14
CA ARG A 291 -2.11 -21.59 4.30
C ARG A 291 -0.70 -21.52 4.89
N PRO A 292 -0.52 -21.61 6.21
CA PRO A 292 0.82 -21.59 6.81
C PRO A 292 1.78 -22.63 6.24
N GLU A 293 1.29 -23.84 5.92
CA GLU A 293 2.13 -24.96 5.49
C GLU A 293 2.77 -24.75 4.12
N VAL A 294 2.22 -23.85 3.28
CA VAL A 294 2.80 -23.52 1.97
C VAL A 294 3.87 -22.42 2.05
N ASN A 295 3.96 -21.70 3.18
CA ASN A 295 4.94 -20.65 3.43
C ASN A 295 5.03 -19.57 2.32
N GLN A 296 3.87 -19.20 1.77
CA GLN A 296 3.71 -18.17 0.75
C GLN A 296 3.43 -16.82 1.41
N SER A 297 4.50 -16.09 1.76
CA SER A 297 4.43 -14.85 2.54
C SER A 297 4.17 -13.60 1.69
N SER A 298 4.86 -13.44 0.56
CA SER A 298 4.92 -12.14 -0.11
C SER A 298 3.90 -12.02 -1.24
N GLY A 299 2.66 -11.75 -0.85
CA GLY A 299 1.54 -11.59 -1.76
C GLY A 299 1.53 -10.29 -2.56
N LEU A 300 1.23 -10.37 -3.86
CA LEU A 300 0.97 -9.24 -4.75
C LEU A 300 -0.32 -9.49 -5.56
N LEU A 301 -1.22 -8.52 -5.54
CA LEU A 301 -2.41 -8.48 -6.38
C LEU A 301 -2.13 -7.61 -7.61
N ILE A 302 -2.06 -8.26 -8.77
CA ILE A 302 -1.77 -7.61 -10.05
C ILE A 302 -3.05 -7.52 -10.87
N PRO A 303 -3.50 -6.32 -11.26
CA PRO A 303 -4.70 -6.15 -12.06
C PRO A 303 -4.66 -6.93 -13.38
N ASP A 304 -5.76 -7.63 -13.67
CA ASP A 304 -5.99 -8.33 -14.93
C ASP A 304 -7.45 -8.13 -15.36
N ALA A 305 -7.66 -7.16 -16.25
CA ALA A 305 -8.97 -6.64 -16.62
C ALA A 305 -9.79 -6.19 -15.40
N ASN A 306 -10.94 -6.81 -15.14
CA ASN A 306 -11.82 -6.53 -14.01
C ASN A 306 -11.50 -7.38 -12.75
N ARG A 307 -10.37 -8.10 -12.75
CA ARG A 307 -9.96 -9.01 -11.67
C ARG A 307 -8.51 -8.77 -11.26
N PHE A 308 -8.03 -9.62 -10.37
CA PHE A 308 -6.64 -9.64 -9.92
C PHE A 308 -6.06 -11.05 -10.06
N ARG A 309 -4.79 -11.11 -10.45
CA ARG A 309 -3.95 -12.28 -10.27
C ARG A 309 -3.21 -12.16 -8.96
N PHE A 310 -3.22 -13.22 -8.16
CA PHE A 310 -2.59 -13.23 -6.86
C PHE A 310 -1.28 -14.00 -6.91
N TYR A 311 -0.17 -13.27 -6.98
CA TYR A 311 1.16 -13.84 -6.95
C TYR A 311 1.65 -13.92 -5.51
N THR A 312 2.41 -14.96 -5.19
CA THR A 312 3.10 -15.06 -3.89
C THR A 312 4.56 -15.39 -4.11
N MET A 313 5.43 -14.73 -3.36
CA MET A 313 6.88 -14.93 -3.44
C MET A 313 7.50 -15.28 -2.08
N HIS A 314 8.31 -16.32 -2.07
CA HIS A 314 9.19 -16.62 -0.95
C HIS A 314 10.50 -17.22 -1.48
N ASN A 315 10.60 -18.54 -1.60
CA ASN A 315 11.71 -19.24 -2.27
C ASN A 315 11.47 -19.44 -3.79
N GLN A 316 10.24 -19.19 -4.25
CA GLN A 316 9.76 -19.33 -5.62
C GLN A 316 8.63 -18.32 -5.86
N VAL A 317 8.15 -18.21 -7.10
CA VAL A 317 6.94 -17.45 -7.47
C VAL A 317 5.83 -18.43 -7.79
N ASP A 318 4.73 -18.30 -7.07
CA ASP A 318 3.48 -19.01 -7.35
C ASP A 318 2.41 -18.03 -7.81
N LEU A 319 1.51 -18.51 -8.65
CA LEU A 319 0.33 -17.78 -9.11
C LEU A 319 -0.93 -18.46 -8.59
N ASN A 320 -1.84 -17.66 -8.06
CA ASN A 320 -3.18 -18.06 -7.70
C ASN A 320 -4.18 -17.24 -8.52
N LEU A 321 -5.11 -17.91 -9.18
CA LEU A 321 -6.11 -17.31 -10.06
C LEU A 321 -7.44 -17.10 -9.32
N PRO A 322 -8.22 -16.08 -9.68
CA PRO A 322 -9.51 -15.83 -9.06
C PRO A 322 -10.46 -17.00 -9.31
N VAL A 323 -11.22 -17.39 -8.28
CA VAL A 323 -12.22 -18.48 -8.38
C VAL A 323 -13.54 -17.98 -8.99
N VAL A 324 -13.75 -16.66 -8.97
CA VAL A 324 -14.96 -16.00 -9.46
C VAL A 324 -14.71 -15.46 -10.89
N PRO A 325 -15.68 -15.60 -11.81
CA PRO A 325 -15.57 -15.13 -13.20
C PRO A 325 -15.20 -13.66 -13.37
#